data_AF-A0A958J9Z6-F1
#
_entry.id   AF-A0A958J9Z6-F1
#
_cell.length_a   1.000
_cell.length_b   1.000
_cell.length_c   1.000
_cell.angle_alpha   90.00
_cell.angle_beta   90.00
_cell.angle_gamma   90.00
#
_symmetry.space_group_name_H-M   'P 1'
#
loop_
_entity.id
_entity.type
_entity.pdbx_description
1 polymer ?
#
loop_
_entity_poly.entity_id
_entity_poly.type
_entity_poly.pdbx_seq_one_letter_code
_entity_poly.pdbx_strand_id
1 'polypeptide(L)'
;FYLFDFLGAFLPLTYSDFVGIPDLGWLLLQRGMYLAFGLAFLWLSVRLFRRLPQSGVSTRLAPLFGAVLLLAGGWVGSIYLDHFNNGIRLREAMAGINQRYLQTPNLTRERLQLTLKHSGRRIQADATLTLHNRTSAPLDQFFISLNPGLQVTETRINGQTVSHSREQHLITIRPPQAVLPGDTLRLQLNYAGRIDDQACYLDVADTTRHKIFLIYLMNKVAKKHAFIDDRFLLLTAENLWYPRVGLPEGAGFPENRQGNFGEFDLTVQCAPGMLPISQGEREDLGDGRYRFRPPYPLPRISLVIGPYREDRITVDSLSYHLYTLPSHRFFEEYFQEVGDTLPAV
;
A
#
# COMPACT_ATOMS: atom_id res chain seq x y z
N PHE A 1 12.54 -1.12 14.99
CA PHE A 1 12.38 -2.52 14.54
C PHE A 1 12.09 -3.53 15.63
N TYR A 2 12.07 -3.16 16.94
CA TYR A 2 11.58 -4.02 18.04
C TYR A 2 12.10 -5.48 18.06
N LEU A 3 13.26 -5.77 17.45
CA LEU A 3 13.81 -7.13 17.39
C LEU A 3 13.93 -7.71 18.80
N PHE A 4 14.43 -6.89 19.73
CA PHE A 4 14.65 -7.22 21.14
C PHE A 4 13.40 -7.10 22.03
N ASP A 5 12.22 -6.85 21.45
CA ASP A 5 10.96 -6.80 22.19
C ASP A 5 10.43 -8.21 22.51
N PHE A 6 11.11 -8.90 23.42
CA PHE A 6 10.77 -10.27 23.80
C PHE A 6 9.41 -10.35 24.48
N LEU A 7 9.07 -9.35 25.31
CA LEU A 7 7.77 -9.24 25.98
C LEU A 7 6.63 -8.98 24.99
N GLY A 8 6.95 -8.54 23.76
CA GLY A 8 5.96 -8.05 22.82
C GLY A 8 5.27 -6.79 23.29
N ALA A 9 5.92 -6.02 24.14
CA ALA A 9 5.35 -4.81 24.69
C ALA A 9 5.07 -3.82 23.58
N PHE A 10 5.92 -3.75 22.53
CA PHE A 10 5.94 -2.79 21.44
C PHE A 10 5.37 -3.31 20.11
N LEU A 11 5.10 -4.60 20.00
CA LEU A 11 4.55 -5.19 18.79
C LEU A 11 3.07 -4.86 18.60
N PRO A 12 2.62 -4.62 17.35
CA PRO A 12 1.23 -4.35 17.07
C PRO A 12 0.40 -5.63 17.04
N LEU A 13 -0.09 -6.07 18.20
CA LEU A 13 -0.89 -7.29 18.36
C LEU A 13 -2.40 -7.07 18.22
N THR A 14 -2.82 -5.86 17.82
CA THR A 14 -4.25 -5.53 17.70
C THR A 14 -4.87 -6.25 16.50
N TYR A 15 -5.94 -7.01 16.76
CA TYR A 15 -6.73 -7.67 15.73
C TYR A 15 -7.73 -6.69 15.09
N SER A 16 -7.89 -6.77 13.78
CA SER A 16 -8.90 -6.03 13.01
C SER A 16 -9.85 -7.00 12.31
N ASP A 17 -11.16 -6.73 12.38
CA ASP A 17 -12.16 -7.51 11.65
C ASP A 17 -12.04 -7.39 10.10
N PHE A 18 -11.30 -6.39 9.61
CA PHE A 18 -11.06 -6.21 8.17
C PHE A 18 -9.86 -7.03 7.66
N VAL A 19 -8.77 -7.07 8.44
CA VAL A 19 -7.44 -7.52 7.95
C VAL A 19 -6.73 -8.48 8.91
N GLY A 20 -7.39 -8.87 10.00
CA GLY A 20 -6.80 -9.68 11.06
C GLY A 20 -5.67 -8.94 11.79
N ILE A 21 -4.60 -9.67 12.12
CA ILE A 21 -3.37 -9.09 12.66
C ILE A 21 -2.50 -8.62 11.48
N PRO A 22 -2.22 -7.31 11.36
CA PRO A 22 -1.34 -6.82 10.31
C PRO A 22 0.05 -7.46 10.43
N ASP A 23 0.62 -7.85 9.28
CA ASP A 23 1.99 -8.36 9.18
C ASP A 23 2.27 -9.59 10.06
N LEU A 24 1.25 -10.45 10.24
CA LEU A 24 1.32 -11.69 11.00
C LEU A 24 2.56 -12.54 10.68
N GLY A 25 2.98 -12.61 9.41
CA GLY A 25 4.19 -13.34 9.02
C GLY A 25 5.46 -12.83 9.70
N TRP A 26 5.66 -11.50 9.73
CA TRP A 26 6.82 -10.88 10.37
C TRP A 26 6.76 -10.99 11.89
N LEU A 27 5.55 -10.90 12.46
CA LEU A 27 5.33 -11.16 13.87
C LEU A 27 5.72 -12.60 14.24
N LEU A 28 5.20 -13.59 13.49
CA LEU A 28 5.52 -15.00 13.71
C LEU A 28 7.01 -15.30 13.52
N LEU A 29 7.67 -14.62 12.57
CA LEU A 29 9.11 -14.75 12.37
C LEU A 29 9.90 -14.32 13.62
N GLN A 30 9.57 -13.16 14.19
CA GLN A 30 10.20 -12.66 15.41
C GLN A 30 9.88 -13.56 16.63
N ARG A 31 8.65 -14.08 16.74
CA ARG A 31 8.31 -15.06 17.79
C ARG A 31 9.04 -16.39 17.61
N GLY A 32 9.18 -16.84 16.36
CA GLY A 32 9.94 -18.03 16.00
C GLY A 32 11.42 -17.91 16.36
N MET A 33 12.03 -16.73 16.18
CA MET A 33 13.39 -16.44 16.64
C MET A 33 13.52 -16.64 18.17
N TYR A 34 12.62 -16.06 18.96
CA TYR A 34 12.66 -16.20 20.42
C TYR A 34 12.42 -17.64 20.89
N LEU A 35 11.49 -18.35 20.22
CA LEU A 35 11.27 -19.77 20.48
C LEU A 35 12.54 -20.58 20.19
N ALA A 36 13.20 -20.32 19.07
CA ALA A 36 14.45 -20.99 18.71
C ALA A 36 15.56 -20.73 19.74
N PHE A 37 15.75 -19.47 20.17
CA PHE A 37 16.72 -19.14 21.23
C PHE A 37 16.37 -19.78 22.57
N GLY A 38 15.09 -19.75 22.97
CA GLY A 38 14.62 -20.40 24.21
C GLY A 38 14.89 -21.89 24.21
N LEU A 39 14.51 -22.60 23.14
CA LEU A 39 14.79 -24.03 22.98
C LEU A 39 16.30 -24.31 22.93
N ALA A 40 17.08 -23.46 22.27
CA ALA A 40 18.52 -23.60 22.22
C ALA A 40 19.16 -23.53 23.61
N PHE A 41 18.76 -22.54 24.43
CA PHE A 41 19.27 -22.41 25.80
C PHE A 41 18.82 -23.56 26.70
N LEU A 42 17.61 -24.10 26.52
CA LEU A 42 17.17 -25.31 27.21
C LEU A 42 18.07 -26.50 26.88
N TRP A 43 18.36 -26.75 25.60
CA TRP A 43 19.26 -27.82 25.18
C TRP A 43 20.71 -27.64 25.69
N LEU A 44 21.23 -26.41 25.66
CA LEU A 44 22.57 -26.11 26.18
C LEU A 44 22.66 -26.27 27.70
N SER A 45 21.57 -25.94 28.42
CA SER A 45 21.48 -26.08 29.88
C SER A 45 21.62 -27.51 30.38
N VAL A 46 21.32 -28.52 29.54
CA VAL A 46 21.45 -29.95 29.88
C VAL A 46 22.87 -30.30 30.32
N ARG A 47 23.88 -29.62 29.77
CA ARG A 47 25.30 -29.78 30.15
C ARG A 47 25.69 -29.00 31.41
N LEU A 48 24.99 -27.89 31.69
CA LEU A 48 25.29 -27.00 32.81
C LEU A 48 24.73 -27.55 34.13
N PHE A 49 23.57 -28.22 34.09
CA PHE A 49 22.98 -28.85 35.26
C PHE A 49 23.50 -30.28 35.45
N ARG A 50 24.10 -30.57 36.61
CA ARG A 50 24.49 -31.92 37.04
C ARG A 50 23.23 -32.73 37.36
N ARG A 51 22.55 -33.26 36.33
CA ARG A 51 21.44 -34.22 36.48
C ARG A 51 21.97 -35.64 36.39
N LEU A 52 21.29 -36.59 37.04
CA LEU A 52 21.57 -38.02 36.92
C LEU A 52 21.47 -38.42 35.43
N PRO A 53 22.53 -39.00 34.83
CA PRO A 53 22.54 -39.29 33.40
C PRO A 53 21.58 -40.45 33.09
N GLN A 54 20.40 -40.13 32.56
CA GLN A 54 19.41 -41.13 32.15
C GLN A 54 19.74 -41.74 30.76
N SER A 55 20.46 -41.01 29.89
CA SER A 55 21.05 -41.57 28.65
C SER A 55 22.29 -40.79 28.18
N GLY A 56 23.40 -41.47 27.92
CA GLY A 56 24.67 -40.82 27.53
C GLY A 56 24.65 -40.20 26.12
N VAL A 57 23.81 -40.70 25.21
CA VAL A 57 23.67 -40.19 23.84
C VAL A 57 22.97 -38.83 23.82
N SER A 58 21.87 -38.68 24.58
CA SER A 58 21.12 -37.42 24.67
C SER A 58 22.00 -36.30 25.23
N THR A 59 22.78 -36.55 26.28
CA THR A 59 23.71 -35.56 26.87
C THR A 59 24.84 -35.16 25.91
N ARG A 60 25.22 -36.03 24.96
CA ARG A 60 26.23 -35.72 23.95
C ARG A 60 25.67 -34.91 22.78
N LEU A 61 24.44 -35.23 22.33
CA LEU A 61 23.79 -34.56 21.20
C LEU A 61 23.08 -33.26 21.56
N ALA A 62 22.67 -33.08 22.82
CA ALA A 62 22.05 -31.86 23.32
C ALA A 62 22.74 -30.54 22.90
N PRO A 63 24.07 -30.35 23.04
CA PRO A 63 24.73 -29.13 22.59
C PRO A 63 24.73 -28.95 21.07
N LEU A 64 24.73 -30.03 20.28
CA LEU A 64 24.62 -29.94 18.84
C LEU A 64 23.24 -29.39 18.45
N PHE A 65 22.16 -29.94 19.03
CA PHE A 65 20.80 -29.41 18.83
C PHE A 65 20.68 -27.96 19.28
N GLY A 66 21.26 -27.62 20.44
CA GLY A 66 21.32 -26.25 20.93
C GLY A 66 22.03 -25.30 19.97
N ALA A 67 23.19 -25.69 19.45
CA ALA A 67 23.96 -24.89 18.49
C ALA A 67 23.20 -24.68 17.16
N VAL A 68 22.57 -25.72 16.63
CA VAL A 68 21.75 -25.61 15.41
C VAL A 68 20.58 -24.64 15.61
N LEU A 69 19.88 -24.73 16.75
CA LEU A 69 18.78 -23.82 17.06
C LEU A 69 19.24 -22.38 17.30
N LEU A 70 20.42 -22.16 17.89
CA LEU A 70 21.02 -20.82 18.01
C LEU A 70 21.29 -20.22 16.63
N LEU A 71 21.89 -20.99 15.72
CA LEU A 71 22.17 -20.52 14.35
C LEU A 71 20.88 -20.24 13.59
N ALA A 72 19.88 -21.10 13.71
CA ALA A 72 18.56 -20.90 13.12
C ALA A 72 17.89 -19.61 13.66
N GLY A 73 17.92 -19.39 14.98
CA GLY A 73 17.42 -18.16 15.59
C GLY A 73 18.14 -16.91 15.08
N GLY A 74 19.47 -16.95 14.98
CA GLY A 74 20.26 -15.86 14.41
C GLY A 74 19.92 -15.55 12.95
N TRP A 75 19.75 -16.58 12.12
CA TRP A 75 19.36 -16.44 10.73
C TRP A 75 17.94 -15.89 10.56
N VAL A 76 16.98 -16.36 11.36
CA VAL A 76 15.61 -15.81 11.38
C VAL A 76 15.63 -14.34 11.81
N GLY A 77 16.44 -14.00 12.81
CA GLY A 77 16.64 -12.62 13.24
C GLY A 77 17.25 -11.72 12.17
N SER A 78 18.20 -12.23 11.36
CA SER A 78 18.77 -11.47 10.25
C SER A 78 17.75 -11.20 9.15
N ILE A 79 16.94 -12.20 8.77
CA ILE A 79 15.84 -12.01 7.80
C ILE A 79 14.88 -10.92 8.26
N TYR A 80 14.52 -10.92 9.54
CA TYR A 80 13.65 -9.91 10.12
C TYR A 80 14.27 -8.51 10.03
N LEU A 81 15.54 -8.33 10.40
CA LEU A 81 16.23 -7.04 10.30
C LEU A 81 16.38 -6.57 8.84
N ASP A 82 16.68 -7.50 7.94
CA ASP A 82 16.87 -7.21 6.52
C ASP A 82 15.59 -6.67 5.88
N HIS A 83 14.42 -7.19 6.23
CA HIS A 83 13.14 -6.66 5.74
C HIS A 83 12.98 -5.16 6.02
N PHE A 84 13.27 -4.76 7.26
CA PHE A 84 13.16 -3.38 7.69
C PHE A 84 14.23 -2.47 7.10
N ASN A 85 15.47 -2.96 7.04
CA ASN A 85 16.57 -2.23 6.42
C ASN A 85 16.37 -2.07 4.90
N ASN A 86 15.78 -3.06 4.23
CA ASN A 86 15.37 -2.97 2.83
C ASN A 86 14.34 -1.84 2.63
N GLY A 87 13.37 -1.69 3.54
CA GLY A 87 12.41 -0.59 3.49
C GLY A 87 13.07 0.80 3.58
N ILE A 88 14.07 0.96 4.45
CA ILE A 88 14.86 2.21 4.54
C ILE A 88 15.60 2.46 3.21
N ARG A 89 16.37 1.47 2.74
CA ARG A 89 17.15 1.58 1.50
C ARG A 89 16.29 1.91 0.28
N LEU A 90 15.09 1.31 0.21
CA LEU A 90 14.12 1.60 -0.85
C LEU A 90 13.73 3.08 -0.84
N ARG A 91 13.37 3.63 0.33
CA ARG A 91 12.97 5.03 0.45
C ARG A 91 14.12 5.98 0.17
N GLU A 92 15.33 5.69 0.63
CA GLU A 92 16.54 6.46 0.31
C GLU A 92 16.80 6.47 -1.21
N ALA A 93 16.70 5.31 -1.88
CA ALA A 93 16.84 5.21 -3.32
C ALA A 93 15.76 6.02 -4.06
N MET A 94 14.50 5.91 -3.66
CA MET A 94 13.39 6.67 -4.24
C MET A 94 13.56 8.18 -4.04
N ALA A 95 14.01 8.61 -2.86
CA ALA A 95 14.33 10.01 -2.58
C ALA A 95 15.46 10.54 -3.46
N GLY A 96 16.54 9.75 -3.63
CA GLY A 96 17.64 10.10 -4.53
C GLY A 96 17.22 10.24 -5.99
N ILE A 97 16.32 9.36 -6.47
CA ILE A 97 15.73 9.45 -7.81
C ILE A 97 14.89 10.73 -7.94
N ASN A 98 14.03 11.02 -6.97
CA ASN A 98 13.22 12.23 -6.96
C ASN A 98 14.09 13.49 -7.03
N GLN A 99 15.17 13.55 -6.25
CA GLN A 99 16.09 14.69 -6.26
C GLN A 99 16.79 14.86 -7.62
N ARG A 100 17.20 13.76 -8.27
CA ARG A 100 17.84 13.77 -9.59
C ARG A 100 16.95 14.37 -10.68
N TYR A 101 15.65 14.08 -10.65
CA TYR A 101 14.69 14.46 -11.69
C TYR A 101 13.77 15.62 -11.30
N LEU A 102 14.01 16.27 -10.15
CA LEU A 102 13.12 17.28 -9.58
C LEU A 102 12.79 18.43 -10.52
N GLN A 103 13.79 18.87 -11.29
CA GLN A 103 13.70 20.00 -12.23
C GLN A 103 13.49 19.55 -13.68
N THR A 104 13.23 18.26 -13.92
CA THR A 104 13.03 17.76 -15.29
C THR A 104 11.58 18.03 -15.73
N PRO A 105 11.37 18.74 -16.86
CA PRO A 105 10.02 19.00 -17.37
C PRO A 105 9.30 17.70 -17.73
N ASN A 106 7.98 17.70 -17.61
CA ASN A 106 7.15 16.52 -17.89
C ASN A 106 5.79 16.94 -18.47
N LEU A 107 5.08 15.97 -19.01
CA LEU A 107 3.72 16.13 -19.50
C LEU A 107 2.75 16.41 -18.34
N THR A 108 1.62 17.00 -18.67
CA THR A 108 0.48 17.19 -17.75
C THR A 108 -0.59 16.15 -18.06
N ARG A 109 -1.29 15.66 -17.04
CA ARG A 109 -2.40 14.70 -17.22
C ARG A 109 -3.69 15.50 -17.39
N GLU A 110 -4.43 15.23 -18.45
CA GLU A 110 -5.77 15.81 -18.62
C GLU A 110 -6.86 14.83 -18.16
N ARG A 111 -6.69 13.54 -18.48
CA ARG A 111 -7.65 12.50 -18.15
C ARG A 111 -6.97 11.18 -17.81
N LEU A 112 -7.55 10.45 -16.86
CA LEU A 112 -7.23 9.05 -16.57
C LEU A 112 -8.50 8.20 -16.65
N GLN A 113 -8.50 7.23 -17.55
CA GLN A 113 -9.43 6.10 -17.54
C GLN A 113 -8.71 4.91 -16.92
N LEU A 114 -9.30 4.30 -15.90
CA LEU A 114 -8.68 3.23 -15.15
C LEU A 114 -9.66 2.09 -14.96
N THR A 115 -9.31 0.90 -15.43
CA THR A 115 -10.00 -0.34 -15.05
C THR A 115 -9.14 -1.07 -14.05
N LEU A 116 -9.66 -1.35 -12.86
CA LEU A 116 -8.95 -2.07 -11.81
C LEU A 116 -9.73 -3.33 -11.43
N LYS A 117 -9.05 -4.47 -11.42
CA LYS A 117 -9.57 -5.74 -10.92
C LYS A 117 -8.87 -6.09 -9.61
N HIS A 118 -9.67 -6.30 -8.57
CA HIS A 118 -9.21 -6.80 -7.28
C HIS A 118 -9.40 -8.32 -7.23
N SER A 119 -8.31 -9.08 -7.04
CA SER A 119 -8.34 -10.55 -7.02
C SER A 119 -7.38 -11.09 -5.95
N GLY A 120 -7.97 -11.54 -4.84
CA GLY A 120 -7.20 -11.98 -3.68
C GLY A 120 -6.29 -10.87 -3.17
N ARG A 121 -5.02 -11.18 -2.89
CA ARG A 121 -4.02 -10.21 -2.40
C ARG A 121 -3.33 -9.38 -3.48
N ARG A 122 -3.93 -9.22 -4.66
CA ARG A 122 -3.33 -8.55 -5.82
C ARG A 122 -4.35 -7.68 -6.55
N ILE A 123 -3.83 -6.67 -7.25
CA ILE A 123 -4.56 -5.89 -8.24
C ILE A 123 -4.00 -6.12 -9.64
N GLN A 124 -4.87 -6.02 -10.63
CA GLN A 124 -4.53 -5.86 -12.04
C GLN A 124 -5.24 -4.62 -12.54
N ALA A 125 -4.57 -3.82 -13.34
CA ALA A 125 -5.15 -2.60 -13.85
C ALA A 125 -4.70 -2.25 -15.26
N ASP A 126 -5.63 -1.63 -15.98
CA ASP A 126 -5.48 -1.11 -17.32
C ASP A 126 -5.75 0.40 -17.24
N ALA A 127 -4.71 1.20 -17.41
CA ALA A 127 -4.76 2.65 -17.35
C ALA A 127 -4.60 3.24 -18.74
N THR A 128 -5.48 4.16 -19.12
CA THR A 128 -5.35 5.02 -20.29
C THR A 128 -5.27 6.47 -19.83
N LEU A 129 -4.16 7.13 -20.13
CA LEU A 129 -3.91 8.53 -19.81
C LEU A 129 -3.95 9.36 -21.09
N THR A 130 -4.66 10.48 -21.04
CA THR A 130 -4.50 11.57 -22.01
C THR A 130 -3.52 12.58 -21.43
N LEU A 131 -2.38 12.74 -22.08
CA LEU A 131 -1.28 13.59 -21.63
C LEU A 131 -1.09 14.75 -22.61
N HIS A 132 -0.74 15.93 -22.09
CA HIS A 132 -0.53 17.14 -22.86
C HIS A 132 0.83 17.75 -22.53
N ASN A 133 1.61 18.07 -23.56
CA ASN A 133 2.83 18.85 -23.38
C ASN A 133 2.52 20.35 -23.22
N ARG A 134 2.43 20.80 -21.97
CA ARG A 134 2.25 22.21 -21.61
C ARG A 134 3.58 22.96 -21.40
N THR A 135 4.69 22.32 -21.73
CA THR A 135 6.03 22.92 -21.62
C THR A 135 6.37 23.71 -22.87
N SER A 136 7.41 24.54 -22.83
CA SER A 136 7.86 25.34 -23.98
C SER A 136 8.76 24.60 -24.97
N ALA A 137 9.13 23.34 -24.67
CA ALA A 137 10.07 22.57 -25.47
C ALA A 137 9.50 21.19 -25.86
N PRO A 138 9.96 20.61 -26.99
CA PRO A 138 9.69 19.21 -27.30
C PRO A 138 10.22 18.27 -26.23
N LEU A 139 9.48 17.19 -25.94
CA LEU A 139 9.88 16.19 -24.96
C LEU A 139 10.14 14.83 -25.64
N ASP A 140 11.40 14.41 -25.67
CA ASP A 140 11.85 13.11 -26.19
C ASP A 140 11.68 11.96 -25.19
N GLN A 141 11.38 12.30 -23.93
CA GLN A 141 11.07 11.35 -22.89
C GLN A 141 10.20 12.02 -21.83
N PHE A 142 9.43 11.21 -21.13
CA PHE A 142 8.65 11.65 -19.98
C PHE A 142 8.60 10.55 -18.92
N PHE A 143 8.20 10.93 -17.72
CA PHE A 143 8.22 10.04 -16.56
C PHE A 143 6.83 9.79 -16.00
N ILE A 144 6.61 8.56 -15.55
CA ILE A 144 5.41 8.11 -14.84
C ILE A 144 5.85 7.50 -13.52
N SER A 145 5.26 7.90 -12.41
CA SER A 145 5.43 7.25 -11.11
C SER A 145 4.37 6.18 -10.89
N LEU A 146 4.81 4.99 -10.47
CA LEU A 146 3.98 3.85 -10.11
C LEU A 146 4.64 3.06 -8.98
N ASN A 147 3.86 2.53 -8.04
CA ASN A 147 4.39 1.78 -6.90
C ASN A 147 5.36 0.65 -7.33
N PRO A 148 6.55 0.51 -6.71
CA PRO A 148 7.55 -0.49 -7.09
C PRO A 148 7.03 -1.94 -7.04
N GLY A 149 6.03 -2.24 -6.20
CA GLY A 149 5.40 -3.56 -6.12
C GLY A 149 4.43 -3.89 -7.27
N LEU A 150 4.11 -2.93 -8.14
CA LEU A 150 3.25 -3.11 -9.31
C LEU A 150 4.09 -3.25 -10.57
N GLN A 151 4.06 -4.42 -11.22
CA GLN A 151 4.84 -4.70 -12.42
C GLN A 151 4.07 -4.24 -13.67
N VAL A 152 4.70 -3.42 -14.50
CA VAL A 152 4.17 -3.03 -15.82
C VAL A 152 4.45 -4.17 -16.81
N THR A 153 3.41 -4.68 -17.44
CA THR A 153 3.50 -5.76 -18.44
C THR A 153 3.48 -5.22 -19.86
N GLU A 154 2.79 -4.10 -20.10
CA GLU A 154 2.68 -3.50 -21.42
C GLU A 154 2.60 -1.96 -21.33
N THR A 155 3.24 -1.30 -22.28
CA THR A 155 3.19 0.14 -22.49
C THR A 155 2.89 0.43 -23.95
N ARG A 156 1.86 1.22 -24.23
CA ARG A 156 1.52 1.66 -25.59
C ARG A 156 1.36 3.17 -25.66
N ILE A 157 1.81 3.78 -26.76
CA ILE A 157 1.52 5.17 -27.10
C ILE A 157 0.74 5.17 -28.39
N ASN A 158 -0.45 5.79 -28.38
CA ASN A 158 -1.34 5.87 -29.54
C ASN A 158 -1.60 4.50 -30.20
N GLY A 159 -1.69 3.43 -29.38
CA GLY A 159 -1.88 2.05 -29.81
C GLY A 159 -0.61 1.26 -30.16
N GLN A 160 0.52 1.93 -30.36
CA GLN A 160 1.80 1.29 -30.68
C GLN A 160 2.57 0.91 -29.42
N THR A 161 3.05 -0.32 -29.34
CA THR A 161 3.87 -0.80 -28.22
C THR A 161 5.21 -0.07 -28.18
N VAL A 162 5.58 0.45 -27.02
CA VAL A 162 6.86 1.13 -26.80
C VAL A 162 7.59 0.49 -25.63
N SER A 163 8.92 0.55 -25.66
CA SER A 163 9.73 0.12 -24.52
C SER A 163 9.67 1.17 -23.40
N HIS A 164 9.81 0.70 -22.17
CA HIS A 164 9.98 1.54 -21.00
C HIS A 164 11.19 1.05 -20.20
N SER A 165 11.81 1.95 -19.44
CA SER A 165 12.80 1.60 -18.43
C SER A 165 12.30 2.02 -17.06
N ARG A 166 12.73 1.33 -16.01
CA ARG A 166 12.23 1.58 -14.66
C ARG A 166 13.37 1.62 -13.64
N GLU A 167 13.33 2.63 -12.78
CA GLU A 167 14.18 2.77 -11.59
C GLU A 167 13.25 2.96 -10.37
N GLN A 168 13.07 1.90 -9.57
CA GLN A 168 12.13 1.87 -8.44
C GLN A 168 10.70 2.31 -8.83
N HIS A 169 10.22 3.45 -8.32
CA HIS A 169 8.88 3.96 -8.61
C HIS A 169 8.79 4.73 -9.94
N LEU A 170 9.91 5.13 -10.52
CA LEU A 170 9.95 5.99 -11.69
C LEU A 170 10.09 5.17 -12.98
N ILE A 171 9.14 5.33 -13.88
CA ILE A 171 9.13 4.71 -15.21
C ILE A 171 9.43 5.79 -16.24
N THR A 172 10.49 5.59 -17.02
CA THR A 172 10.86 6.47 -18.13
C THR A 172 10.30 5.88 -19.43
N ILE A 173 9.59 6.71 -20.18
CA ILE A 173 9.00 6.32 -21.46
C ILE A 173 9.55 7.25 -22.54
N ARG A 174 10.03 6.66 -23.63
CA ARG A 174 10.50 7.39 -24.82
C ARG A 174 9.48 7.20 -25.95
N PRO A 175 8.73 8.25 -26.31
CA PRO A 175 7.85 8.17 -27.46
C PRO A 175 8.65 7.99 -28.76
N PRO A 176 8.05 7.41 -29.82
CA PRO A 176 8.72 7.26 -31.13
C PRO A 176 9.11 8.60 -31.77
N GLN A 177 8.36 9.66 -31.45
CA GLN A 177 8.62 11.04 -31.87
C GLN A 177 8.49 11.95 -30.64
N ALA A 178 9.29 13.02 -30.62
CA ALA A 178 9.21 14.04 -29.59
C ALA A 178 7.78 14.61 -29.51
N VAL A 179 7.27 14.78 -28.30
CA VAL A 179 5.95 15.39 -28.08
C VAL A 179 6.15 16.90 -28.16
N LEU A 180 5.61 17.57 -29.17
CA LEU A 180 5.81 19.01 -29.33
C LEU A 180 5.00 19.81 -28.31
N PRO A 181 5.39 21.06 -28.00
CA PRO A 181 4.58 21.97 -27.19
C PRO A 181 3.15 22.10 -27.74
N GLY A 182 2.14 21.93 -26.89
CA GLY A 182 0.72 21.96 -27.27
C GLY A 182 0.16 20.62 -27.75
N ASP A 183 1.00 19.62 -28.02
CA ASP A 183 0.53 18.31 -28.48
C ASP A 183 -0.01 17.45 -27.34
N THR A 184 -0.91 16.55 -27.71
CA THR A 184 -1.46 15.52 -26.82
C THR A 184 -1.02 14.14 -27.26
N LEU A 185 -0.90 13.22 -26.30
CA LEU A 185 -0.67 11.81 -26.57
C LEU A 185 -1.53 10.94 -25.67
N ARG A 186 -1.86 9.75 -26.16
CA ARG A 186 -2.56 8.71 -25.41
C ARG A 186 -1.58 7.64 -24.96
N LEU A 187 -1.36 7.55 -23.65
CA LEU A 187 -0.55 6.51 -23.03
C LEU A 187 -1.46 5.41 -22.47
N GLN A 188 -1.14 4.16 -22.75
CA GLN A 188 -1.80 3.00 -22.15
C GLN A 188 -0.78 2.17 -21.38
N LEU A 189 -1.14 1.76 -20.16
CA LEU A 189 -0.32 0.96 -19.26
C LEU A 189 -1.14 -0.19 -18.71
N ASN A 190 -0.62 -1.41 -18.85
CA ASN A 190 -1.15 -2.60 -18.21
C ASN A 190 -0.17 -3.01 -17.11
N TYR A 191 -0.67 -3.19 -15.90
CA TYR A 191 0.17 -3.53 -14.75
C TYR A 191 -0.58 -4.36 -13.73
N ALA A 192 0.17 -5.14 -12.95
CA ALA A 192 -0.40 -5.97 -11.90
C ALA A 192 0.60 -6.19 -10.76
N GLY A 193 0.10 -6.52 -9.58
CA GLY A 193 0.95 -6.80 -8.43
C GLY A 193 0.28 -6.52 -7.10
N ARG A 194 1.11 -6.20 -6.11
CA ARG A 194 0.68 -5.75 -4.78
C ARG A 194 1.41 -4.45 -4.48
N ILE A 195 0.79 -3.59 -3.69
CA ILE A 195 1.45 -2.39 -3.20
C ILE A 195 2.60 -2.79 -2.27
N ASP A 196 3.79 -2.27 -2.57
CA ASP A 196 4.87 -2.15 -1.61
C ASP A 196 4.58 -0.93 -0.75
N ASP A 197 4.14 -1.17 0.48
CA ASP A 197 3.74 -0.13 1.43
C ASP A 197 4.95 0.61 2.02
N GLN A 198 6.16 0.04 1.93
CA GLN A 198 7.40 0.70 2.33
C GLN A 198 7.75 1.89 1.41
N ALA A 199 7.20 1.93 0.19
CA ALA A 199 7.37 2.99 -0.79
C ALA A 199 6.44 4.21 -0.57
N CYS A 200 5.50 4.13 0.38
CA CYS A 200 4.51 5.19 0.62
C CYS A 200 5.05 6.26 1.57
N TYR A 201 4.60 7.51 1.44
CA TYR A 201 4.95 8.65 2.31
C TYR A 201 6.47 8.89 2.42
N LEU A 202 7.12 9.14 1.28
CA LEU A 202 8.57 9.41 1.19
C LEU A 202 9.00 10.71 1.89
N ASP A 203 8.06 11.63 2.07
CA ASP A 203 8.22 12.92 2.75
C ASP A 203 8.24 12.80 4.28
N VAL A 204 7.85 11.64 4.83
CA VAL A 204 7.82 11.40 6.26
C VAL A 204 9.13 10.75 6.73
N ALA A 205 9.86 11.46 7.58
CA ALA A 205 11.11 10.96 8.18
C ALA A 205 10.92 9.61 8.89
N ASP A 206 11.89 8.72 8.73
CA ASP A 206 11.86 7.37 9.34
C ASP A 206 11.72 7.40 10.86
N THR A 207 12.28 8.41 11.53
CA THR A 207 12.09 8.59 12.98
C THR A 207 10.62 8.73 13.35
N THR A 208 9.84 9.48 12.57
CA THR A 208 8.39 9.65 12.74
C THR A 208 7.62 8.39 12.35
N ARG A 209 8.03 7.71 11.26
CA ARG A 209 7.42 6.43 10.85
C ARG A 209 7.54 5.38 11.95
N HIS A 210 8.71 5.23 12.56
CA HIS A 210 8.97 4.25 13.61
C HIS A 210 8.42 4.63 15.00
N LYS A 211 7.85 5.83 15.18
CA LYS A 211 7.15 6.14 16.44
C LYS A 211 5.99 5.17 16.63
N ILE A 212 5.83 4.65 17.84
CA ILE A 212 4.72 3.76 18.19
C ILE A 212 3.42 4.57 18.08
N PHE A 213 2.40 3.99 17.43
CA PHE A 213 1.05 4.53 17.49
C PHE A 213 0.26 3.81 18.59
N LEU A 214 -0.09 4.55 19.64
CA LEU A 214 -0.81 4.06 20.80
C LEU A 214 -2.28 4.49 20.66
N ILE A 215 -3.21 3.53 20.60
CA ILE A 215 -4.65 3.84 20.59
C ILE A 215 -5.20 3.84 22.03
N TYR A 216 -4.70 2.94 22.88
CA TYR A 216 -4.97 2.89 24.33
C TYR A 216 -3.78 2.27 25.06
N LEU A 217 -3.71 2.43 26.39
CA LEU A 217 -2.55 2.16 27.28
C LEU A 217 -1.70 0.93 26.92
N MET A 218 -2.32 -0.16 26.43
CA MET A 218 -1.66 -1.43 26.04
C MET A 218 -1.83 -1.83 24.56
N ASN A 219 -2.63 -1.11 23.76
CA ASN A 219 -2.95 -1.50 22.38
C ASN A 219 -2.14 -0.70 21.36
N LYS A 220 -1.28 -1.41 20.63
CA LYS A 220 -0.42 -0.87 19.57
C LYS A 220 -0.94 -1.34 18.23
N VAL A 221 -1.00 -0.42 17.28
CA VAL A 221 -1.48 -0.71 15.93
C VAL A 221 -0.35 -0.56 14.93
N ALA A 222 -0.27 -1.50 14.00
CA ALA A 222 0.74 -1.47 12.96
C ALA A 222 0.47 -0.26 12.07
N LYS A 223 1.52 0.52 11.80
CA LYS A 223 1.44 1.57 10.80
C LYS A 223 1.57 0.94 9.43
N LYS A 224 0.42 0.72 8.81
CA LYS A 224 0.31 0.16 7.47
C LYS A 224 -0.37 1.17 6.56
N HIS A 225 0.22 1.37 5.39
CA HIS A 225 -0.15 2.47 4.50
C HIS A 225 -1.04 2.04 3.32
N ALA A 226 -1.12 0.73 3.07
CA ALA A 226 -1.97 0.14 2.05
C ALA A 226 -2.45 -1.24 2.48
N PHE A 227 -3.65 -1.61 2.09
CA PHE A 227 -4.19 -2.95 2.33
C PHE A 227 -4.68 -3.54 1.01
N ILE A 228 -4.24 -4.76 0.72
CA ILE A 228 -4.78 -5.61 -0.33
C ILE A 228 -4.84 -7.01 0.26
N ASP A 229 -6.04 -7.40 0.66
CA ASP A 229 -6.39 -8.72 1.16
C ASP A 229 -7.65 -9.23 0.47
N ASP A 230 -7.94 -10.52 0.58
CA ASP A 230 -8.97 -11.20 -0.21
C ASP A 230 -10.36 -10.56 -0.07
N ARG A 231 -10.64 -9.98 1.09
CA ARG A 231 -11.92 -9.36 1.45
C ARG A 231 -11.80 -7.89 1.83
N PHE A 232 -10.65 -7.26 1.62
CA PHE A 232 -10.48 -5.85 1.94
C PHE A 232 -9.36 -5.22 1.13
N LEU A 233 -9.66 -4.09 0.50
CA LEU A 233 -8.68 -3.28 -0.20
C LEU A 233 -8.82 -1.83 0.28
N LEU A 234 -7.70 -1.21 0.61
CA LEU A 234 -7.60 0.22 0.90
C LEU A 234 -6.37 0.76 0.17
N LEU A 235 -6.65 1.60 -0.83
CA LEU A 235 -5.68 2.30 -1.65
C LEU A 235 -5.88 3.80 -1.49
N THR A 236 -4.96 4.44 -0.78
CA THR A 236 -4.90 5.90 -0.66
C THR A 236 -4.10 6.49 -1.82
N ALA A 237 -4.18 7.80 -2.01
CA ALA A 237 -3.51 8.49 -3.10
C ALA A 237 -1.97 8.36 -3.05
N GLU A 238 -1.41 8.18 -1.85
CA GLU A 238 0.02 8.09 -1.58
C GLU A 238 0.60 6.71 -1.90
N ASN A 239 -0.25 5.72 -2.20
CA ASN A 239 0.21 4.37 -2.52
C ASN A 239 0.81 4.24 -3.92
N LEU A 240 0.67 5.25 -4.79
CA LEU A 240 1.05 5.18 -6.20
C LEU A 240 0.44 3.97 -6.91
N TRP A 241 -0.82 3.66 -6.57
CA TRP A 241 -1.54 2.48 -7.06
C TRP A 241 -2.06 2.61 -8.49
N TYR A 242 -2.03 3.82 -9.04
CA TYR A 242 -2.25 4.12 -10.45
C TYR A 242 -1.13 5.02 -11.00
N PRO A 243 -0.91 5.04 -12.32
CA PRO A 243 0.11 5.85 -12.95
C PRO A 243 -0.07 7.35 -12.65
N ARG A 244 0.93 7.96 -12.03
CA ARG A 244 1.02 9.41 -11.80
C ARG A 244 2.00 10.00 -12.80
N VAL A 245 1.65 11.11 -13.44
CA VAL A 245 2.58 11.76 -14.38
C VAL A 245 3.62 12.56 -13.60
N GLY A 246 4.89 12.35 -13.92
CA GLY A 246 6.01 12.95 -13.20
C GLY A 246 6.35 12.25 -11.90
N LEU A 247 7.03 13.00 -11.05
CA LEU A 247 7.41 12.57 -9.71
C LEU A 247 6.19 12.52 -8.79
N PRO A 248 6.20 11.67 -7.75
CA PRO A 248 5.10 11.61 -6.81
C PRO A 248 4.99 12.92 -6.01
N GLU A 249 3.78 13.25 -5.53
CA GLU A 249 3.60 14.33 -4.57
C GLU A 249 4.51 14.12 -3.35
N GLY A 250 5.08 15.20 -2.81
CA GLY A 250 6.07 15.14 -1.73
C GLY A 250 7.53 15.07 -2.20
N ALA A 251 7.80 14.64 -3.45
CA ALA A 251 9.16 14.54 -4.00
C ALA A 251 9.94 15.86 -4.00
N GLY A 252 9.23 16.98 -4.12
CA GLY A 252 9.79 18.33 -4.08
C GLY A 252 9.27 19.18 -2.94
N PHE A 253 8.65 18.59 -1.92
CA PHE A 253 8.09 19.37 -0.81
C PHE A 253 9.22 20.05 -0.01
N PRO A 254 9.10 21.35 0.34
CA PRO A 254 7.92 22.22 0.18
C PRO A 254 7.86 23.04 -1.12
N GLU A 255 8.88 22.96 -1.98
CA GLU A 255 9.12 23.82 -3.14
C GLU A 255 8.20 23.54 -4.34
N ASN A 256 7.80 22.28 -4.56
CA ASN A 256 6.94 21.89 -5.68
C ASN A 256 5.56 21.42 -5.16
N ARG A 257 4.58 22.32 -5.22
CA ARG A 257 3.20 22.11 -4.72
C ARG A 257 2.15 21.91 -5.83
N GLN A 258 2.55 21.76 -7.09
CA GLN A 258 1.57 21.72 -8.18
C GLN A 258 0.80 20.39 -8.17
N GLY A 259 -0.49 20.45 -7.82
CA GLY A 259 -1.42 19.34 -7.98
C GLY A 259 -1.79 19.15 -9.45
N ASN A 260 -1.66 17.94 -9.97
CA ASN A 260 -2.00 17.60 -11.36
C ASN A 260 -3.50 17.24 -11.47
N PHE A 261 -4.35 18.26 -11.59
CA PHE A 261 -5.80 18.09 -11.76
C PHE A 261 -6.14 17.48 -13.11
N GLY A 262 -7.03 16.50 -13.11
CA GLY A 262 -7.51 15.85 -14.33
C GLY A 262 -8.76 15.04 -14.10
N GLU A 263 -9.47 14.74 -15.18
CA GLU A 263 -10.67 13.93 -15.18
C GLU A 263 -10.35 12.47 -14.82
N PHE A 264 -11.26 11.83 -14.09
CA PHE A 264 -11.16 10.41 -13.72
C PHE A 264 -12.39 9.64 -14.22
N ASP A 265 -12.14 8.47 -14.80
CA ASP A 265 -13.15 7.46 -15.09
C ASP A 265 -12.61 6.13 -14.55
N LEU A 266 -13.06 5.76 -13.35
CA LEU A 266 -12.63 4.55 -12.66
C LEU A 266 -13.69 3.47 -12.84
N THR A 267 -13.29 2.31 -13.35
CA THR A 267 -14.09 1.08 -13.34
C THR A 267 -13.40 0.06 -12.44
N VAL A 268 -14.12 -0.47 -11.46
CA VAL A 268 -13.61 -1.44 -10.48
C VAL A 268 -14.35 -2.76 -10.65
N GLN A 269 -13.62 -3.85 -10.79
CA GLN A 269 -14.15 -5.20 -10.72
C GLN A 269 -13.73 -5.83 -9.38
N CYS A 270 -14.70 -6.24 -8.58
CA CYS A 270 -14.48 -6.90 -7.30
C CYS A 270 -15.21 -8.24 -7.20
N ALA A 271 -14.85 -9.04 -6.20
CA ALA A 271 -15.51 -10.30 -5.92
C ALA A 271 -16.98 -10.10 -5.51
N PRO A 272 -17.86 -11.12 -5.67
CA PRO A 272 -19.23 -11.06 -5.20
C PRO A 272 -19.34 -10.70 -3.71
N GLY A 273 -20.32 -9.86 -3.36
CA GLY A 273 -20.54 -9.40 -1.99
C GLY A 273 -19.58 -8.30 -1.52
N MET A 274 -18.71 -7.79 -2.40
CA MET A 274 -17.83 -6.66 -2.13
C MET A 274 -18.39 -5.39 -2.77
N LEU A 275 -18.28 -4.27 -2.04
CA LEU A 275 -18.66 -2.94 -2.51
C LEU A 275 -17.43 -2.04 -2.60
N PRO A 276 -17.12 -1.47 -3.77
CA PRO A 276 -16.12 -0.44 -3.89
C PRO A 276 -16.70 0.93 -3.50
N ILE A 277 -15.85 1.79 -2.99
CA ILE A 277 -16.13 3.19 -2.67
C ILE A 277 -14.94 4.01 -3.16
N SER A 278 -15.22 5.04 -3.94
CA SER A 278 -14.25 6.01 -4.48
C SER A 278 -14.94 7.36 -4.67
N GLN A 279 -14.22 8.36 -5.16
CA GLN A 279 -14.78 9.68 -5.46
C GLN A 279 -15.69 9.63 -6.69
N GLY A 280 -16.83 10.32 -6.63
CA GLY A 280 -17.86 10.34 -7.67
C GLY A 280 -19.04 9.43 -7.34
N GLU A 281 -20.11 9.56 -8.11
CA GLU A 281 -21.29 8.69 -7.98
C GLU A 281 -20.95 7.26 -8.39
N ARG A 282 -21.44 6.28 -7.62
CA ARG A 282 -21.24 4.86 -7.89
C ARG A 282 -22.32 4.35 -8.85
N GLU A 283 -21.92 4.04 -10.07
CA GLU A 283 -22.73 3.35 -11.07
C GLU A 283 -22.48 1.84 -10.99
N ASP A 284 -23.52 1.03 -10.81
CA ASP A 284 -23.44 -0.44 -10.87
C ASP A 284 -23.59 -0.91 -12.32
N LEU A 285 -22.56 -1.55 -12.87
CA LEU A 285 -22.51 -2.05 -14.24
C LEU A 285 -22.88 -3.54 -14.34
N GLY A 286 -23.28 -4.17 -13.24
CA GLY A 286 -23.51 -5.62 -13.14
C GLY A 286 -22.22 -6.44 -13.09
N ASP A 287 -22.37 -7.73 -12.73
CA ASP A 287 -21.27 -8.71 -12.65
C ASP A 287 -20.11 -8.29 -11.74
N GLY A 288 -20.41 -7.59 -10.64
CA GLY A 288 -19.42 -7.11 -9.69
C GLY A 288 -18.52 -5.99 -10.24
N ARG A 289 -19.00 -5.27 -11.27
CA ARG A 289 -18.31 -4.11 -11.85
C ARG A 289 -19.03 -2.83 -11.45
N TYR A 290 -18.27 -1.85 -11.03
CA TYR A 290 -18.77 -0.54 -10.61
C TYR A 290 -17.95 0.56 -11.27
N ARG A 291 -18.60 1.66 -11.63
CA ARG A 291 -17.95 2.83 -12.22
C ARG A 291 -18.12 4.06 -11.34
N PHE A 292 -17.07 4.87 -11.29
CA PHE A 292 -17.02 6.13 -10.59
C PHE A 292 -16.52 7.22 -11.55
N ARG A 293 -17.30 8.30 -11.66
CA ARG A 293 -16.99 9.48 -12.47
C ARG A 293 -17.23 10.74 -11.64
N PRO A 294 -16.18 11.30 -11.01
CA PRO A 294 -16.28 12.62 -10.40
C PRO A 294 -16.73 13.66 -11.43
N PRO A 295 -17.66 14.56 -11.10
CA PRO A 295 -18.16 15.57 -12.03
C PRO A 295 -17.17 16.72 -12.28
N TYR A 296 -16.07 16.78 -11.53
CA TYR A 296 -15.02 17.79 -11.65
C TYR A 296 -13.62 17.16 -11.64
N PRO A 297 -12.62 17.79 -12.28
CA PRO A 297 -11.23 17.34 -12.23
C PRO A 297 -10.72 17.25 -10.79
N LEU A 298 -10.07 16.13 -10.47
CA LEU A 298 -9.47 15.92 -9.15
C LEU A 298 -7.95 15.81 -9.28
N PRO A 299 -7.19 16.16 -8.23
CA PRO A 299 -5.74 15.92 -8.20
C PRO A 299 -5.42 14.44 -7.94
N ARG A 300 -6.32 13.75 -7.21
CA ARG A 300 -6.14 12.36 -6.78
C ARG A 300 -7.45 11.70 -6.41
N ILE A 301 -7.43 10.37 -6.39
CA ILE A 301 -8.53 9.51 -5.95
C ILE A 301 -8.01 8.44 -4.99
N SER A 302 -8.92 7.93 -4.15
CA SER A 302 -8.70 6.76 -3.30
C SER A 302 -9.72 5.68 -3.65
N LEU A 303 -9.40 4.44 -3.31
CA LEU A 303 -10.29 3.30 -3.50
C LEU A 303 -10.28 2.45 -2.24
N VAL A 304 -11.47 2.19 -1.71
CA VAL A 304 -11.67 1.18 -0.67
C VAL A 304 -12.69 0.16 -1.17
N ILE A 305 -12.45 -1.12 -0.91
CA ILE A 305 -13.36 -2.20 -1.27
C ILE A 305 -13.49 -3.11 -0.06
N GLY A 306 -14.72 -3.42 0.34
CA GLY A 306 -15.00 -4.27 1.48
C GLY A 306 -16.41 -4.87 1.41
N PRO A 307 -16.73 -5.84 2.27
CA PRO A 307 -18.05 -6.44 2.36
C PRO A 307 -18.96 -5.51 3.17
N TYR A 308 -19.21 -4.32 2.64
CA TYR A 308 -19.94 -3.28 3.34
C TYR A 308 -21.45 -3.48 3.22
N ARG A 309 -22.17 -3.10 4.29
CA ARG A 309 -23.56 -2.65 4.19
C ARG A 309 -23.55 -1.13 3.97
N GLU A 310 -24.44 -0.65 3.12
CA GLU A 310 -24.66 0.77 2.89
C GLU A 310 -25.97 1.19 3.57
N ASP A 311 -25.87 2.14 4.48
CA ASP A 311 -27.00 2.88 5.01
C ASP A 311 -26.98 4.29 4.40
N ARG A 312 -28.13 4.80 3.97
CA ARG A 312 -28.22 6.10 3.29
C ARG A 312 -29.34 6.95 3.84
N ILE A 313 -29.09 8.25 3.93
CA ILE A 313 -30.10 9.26 4.26
C ILE A 313 -29.92 10.43 3.30
N THR A 314 -31.02 11.08 2.91
CA THR A 314 -30.97 12.31 2.12
C THR A 314 -31.56 13.43 2.94
N VAL A 315 -30.78 14.49 3.17
CA VAL A 315 -31.23 15.72 3.82
C VAL A 315 -31.04 16.85 2.83
N ASP A 316 -32.14 17.55 2.52
CA ASP A 316 -32.21 18.55 1.46
C ASP A 316 -31.71 18.01 0.11
N SER A 317 -30.58 18.53 -0.38
CA SER A 317 -29.94 18.11 -1.63
C SER A 317 -28.67 17.26 -1.42
N LEU A 318 -28.37 16.87 -0.18
CA LEU A 318 -27.17 16.12 0.18
C LEU A 318 -27.53 14.68 0.57
N SER A 319 -26.91 13.72 -0.10
CA SER A 319 -27.01 12.29 0.25
C SER A 319 -25.82 11.90 1.12
N TYR A 320 -26.11 11.42 2.33
CA TYR A 320 -25.13 10.88 3.26
C TYR A 320 -25.16 9.36 3.17
N HIS A 321 -23.98 8.77 3.00
CA HIS A 321 -23.81 7.33 2.90
C HIS A 321 -22.87 6.85 4.00
N LEU A 322 -23.33 5.89 4.79
CA LEU A 322 -22.55 5.21 5.80
C LEU A 322 -22.27 3.78 5.33
N TYR A 323 -20.99 3.42 5.26
CA TYR A 323 -20.54 2.09 4.86
C TYR A 323 -19.89 1.38 6.03
N THR A 324 -20.49 0.27 6.47
CA THR A 324 -20.06 -0.45 7.68
C THR A 324 -19.94 -1.94 7.43
N LEU A 325 -19.13 -2.65 8.22
CA LEU A 325 -19.19 -4.11 8.19
C LEU A 325 -20.54 -4.56 8.75
N PRO A 326 -21.17 -5.62 8.19
CA PRO A 326 -22.45 -6.12 8.68
C PRO A 326 -22.47 -6.47 10.18
N SER A 327 -21.32 -6.82 10.77
CA SER A 327 -21.17 -7.10 12.20
C SER A 327 -20.99 -5.84 13.06
N HIS A 328 -20.66 -4.70 12.48
CA HIS A 328 -20.38 -3.45 13.19
C HIS A 328 -21.65 -2.63 13.34
N ARG A 329 -22.58 -3.09 14.18
CA ARG A 329 -23.90 -2.45 14.40
C ARG A 329 -24.05 -1.77 15.76
N PHE A 330 -22.98 -1.73 16.56
CA PHE A 330 -23.01 -1.19 17.93
C PHE A 330 -23.51 0.26 18.00
N PHE A 331 -23.36 1.03 16.91
CA PHE A 331 -23.76 2.43 16.90
C PHE A 331 -25.26 2.65 16.64
N GLU A 332 -25.98 1.65 16.12
CA GLU A 332 -27.36 1.83 15.64
C GLU A 332 -28.33 2.21 16.76
N GLU A 333 -28.10 1.73 17.98
CA GLU A 333 -28.91 2.09 19.16
C GLU A 333 -28.82 3.58 19.50
N TYR A 334 -27.75 4.27 19.13
CA TYR A 334 -27.54 5.70 19.40
C TYR A 334 -28.11 6.61 18.31
N PHE A 335 -28.51 6.07 17.15
CA PHE A 335 -29.09 6.84 16.05
C PHE A 335 -30.62 6.87 16.07
N GLN A 336 -31.27 6.39 17.14
CA GLN A 336 -32.73 6.44 17.30
C GLN A 336 -33.28 7.88 17.39
N GLU A 337 -32.44 8.85 17.77
CA GLU A 337 -32.83 10.25 17.96
C GLU A 337 -32.51 11.15 16.76
N VAL A 338 -31.92 10.61 15.67
CA VAL A 338 -31.74 11.38 14.44
C VAL A 338 -33.10 11.48 13.75
N GLY A 339 -33.81 12.57 14.01
CA GLY A 339 -35.02 12.91 13.26
C GLY A 339 -34.74 13.08 11.77
N ASP A 340 -35.79 13.12 10.95
CA ASP A 340 -35.71 13.30 9.49
C ASP A 340 -35.00 14.60 9.05
N THR A 341 -34.67 15.49 9.99
CA THR A 341 -33.95 16.75 9.77
C THR A 341 -32.76 16.86 10.72
N LEU A 342 -31.57 17.14 10.18
CA LEU A 342 -30.44 17.60 10.99
C LEU A 342 -30.80 18.95 11.62
N PRO A 343 -30.46 19.20 12.91
CA PRO A 343 -30.75 20.48 13.54
C PRO A 343 -30.04 21.60 12.77
N ALA A 344 -30.79 22.64 12.41
CA ALA A 344 -30.22 23.84 11.81
C ALA A 344 -29.24 24.48 12.80
N VAL A 345 -28.00 24.73 12.36
CA VAL A 345 -26.98 25.47 13.12
C VAL A 345 -27.26 26.96 13.07
#